data_AF-A0A6S5C6U9-F1
#
_entry.id   AF-A0A6S5C6U9-F1
#
_cell.length_a   1.000
_cell.length_b   1.000
_cell.length_c   1.000
_cell.angle_alpha   90.00
_cell.angle_beta   90.00
_cell.angle_gamma   90.00
#
_symmetry.space_group_name_H-M   'P 1'
#
loop_
_entity.id
_entity.type
_entity.pdbx_description
1 polymer ?
#
loop_
_entity_poly.entity_id
_entity_poly.type
_entity_poly.pdbx_seq_one_letter_code
_entity_poly.pdbx_strand_id
1 'polypeptide(L)'
;MVQATEPGGMEMNPSREWDKQSIYLRLQDGIPIAFWVKGEQVFPLEPGAAGSEYRGHFGWGQADEATMALAQAIVARLVVEGLISPERAVSRAVYLHDEVLVKLPAGEHYDLHLSYLRLLFGEDGVPRP
;
A
#
# COMPACT_ATOMS: atom_id res chain seq x y z
N MET A 1 -20.57 45.70 1.39
CA MET A 1 -19.98 45.07 2.60
C MET A 1 -19.35 43.77 2.15
N VAL A 2 -18.06 43.59 2.45
CA VAL A 2 -17.26 42.44 2.03
C VAL A 2 -17.66 41.20 2.83
N GLN A 3 -18.05 40.12 2.16
CA GLN A 3 -18.12 38.81 2.81
C GLN A 3 -16.74 38.17 2.69
N ALA A 4 -16.03 38.14 3.82
CA ALA A 4 -14.86 37.31 3.99
C ALA A 4 -15.32 35.85 3.99
N THR A 5 -15.04 35.12 2.92
CA THR A 5 -15.09 33.66 2.95
C THR A 5 -13.81 33.20 3.65
N GLU A 6 -13.96 32.81 4.92
CA GLU A 6 -12.94 32.07 5.66
C GLU A 6 -12.50 30.87 4.79
N PRO A 7 -11.20 30.63 4.57
CA PRO A 7 -10.78 29.40 3.92
C PRO A 7 -11.11 28.26 4.89
N GLY A 8 -12.21 27.58 4.59
CA GLY A 8 -12.68 26.42 5.31
C GLY A 8 -11.52 25.47 5.60
N GLY A 9 -11.46 25.00 6.85
CA GLY A 9 -10.52 23.99 7.27
C GLY A 9 -10.45 22.91 6.21
N MET A 10 -9.23 22.58 5.77
CA MET A 10 -8.98 21.42 4.94
C MET A 10 -9.47 20.20 5.72
N GLU A 11 -10.73 19.83 5.52
CA GLU A 11 -11.16 18.46 5.73
C GLU A 11 -10.23 17.64 4.82
N MET A 12 -9.27 16.97 5.44
CA MET A 12 -8.46 15.92 4.83
C MET A 12 -9.46 14.87 4.38
N ASN A 13 -9.98 15.05 3.18
CA ASN A 13 -10.86 14.07 2.57
C ASN A 13 -9.98 12.83 2.38
N PRO A 14 -10.17 11.74 3.14
CA PRO A 14 -9.25 10.61 3.16
C PRO A 14 -9.06 10.07 1.74
N SER A 15 -10.10 10.16 0.90
CA SER A 15 -10.08 9.85 -0.52
C SER A 15 -8.94 10.57 -1.26
N ARG A 16 -8.70 11.86 -1.01
CA ARG A 16 -7.60 12.63 -1.61
C ARG A 16 -6.21 12.17 -1.15
N GLU A 17 -6.09 11.52 0.01
CA GLU A 17 -4.79 11.02 0.49
C GLU A 17 -4.40 9.73 -0.22
N TRP A 18 -5.36 8.86 -0.56
CA TRP A 18 -5.13 7.69 -1.41
C TRP A 18 -4.67 8.09 -2.81
N ASP A 19 -5.26 9.15 -3.39
CA ASP A 19 -5.00 9.54 -4.78
C ASP A 19 -3.63 10.20 -5.01
N LYS A 20 -2.89 10.52 -3.94
CA LYS A 20 -1.57 11.19 -4.01
C LYS A 20 -0.39 10.26 -3.80
N GLN A 21 -0.67 8.97 -3.59
CA GLN A 21 0.32 8.00 -3.13
C GLN A 21 0.33 6.78 -4.05
N SER A 22 1.48 6.16 -4.21
CA SER A 22 1.64 4.96 -5.03
C SER A 22 2.79 4.11 -4.49
N ILE A 23 2.81 2.83 -4.86
CA ILE A 23 3.83 1.87 -4.45
C ILE A 23 4.57 1.38 -5.68
N TYR A 24 5.86 1.67 -5.76
CA TYR A 24 6.70 1.25 -6.87
C TYR A 24 7.37 -0.06 -6.55
N LEU A 25 7.04 -1.10 -7.31
CA LEU A 25 7.74 -2.37 -7.31
C LEU A 25 8.82 -2.34 -8.39
N ARG A 26 10.07 -2.58 -8.00
CA ARG A 26 11.23 -2.48 -8.90
C ARG A 26 12.20 -3.62 -8.64
N LEU A 27 12.96 -3.99 -9.67
CA LEU A 27 14.09 -4.89 -9.53
C LEU A 27 15.37 -4.07 -9.51
N GLN A 28 16.15 -4.20 -8.45
CA GLN A 28 17.50 -3.66 -8.38
C GLN A 28 18.48 -4.83 -8.40
N ASP A 29 19.27 -4.93 -9.46
CA ASP A 29 20.18 -6.06 -9.69
C ASP A 29 19.46 -7.42 -9.62
N GLY A 30 18.20 -7.47 -10.07
CA GLY A 30 17.35 -8.67 -10.02
C GLY A 30 16.70 -8.93 -8.65
N ILE A 31 16.98 -8.10 -7.65
CA ILE A 31 16.39 -8.20 -6.31
C ILE A 31 15.10 -7.38 -6.26
N PRO A 32 13.96 -7.97 -5.87
CA PRO A 32 12.72 -7.23 -5.77
C PRO A 32 12.72 -6.29 -4.57
N ILE A 33 12.42 -5.02 -4.84
CA ILE A 33 12.34 -3.92 -3.87
C ILE A 33 11.05 -3.14 -4.07
N ALA A 34 10.55 -2.54 -3.00
CA ALA A 34 9.32 -1.77 -3.02
C ALA A 34 9.52 -0.40 -2.38
N PHE A 35 8.92 0.63 -2.97
CA PHE A 35 8.98 1.99 -2.49
C PHE A 35 7.60 2.58 -2.34
N TRP A 36 7.36 3.23 -1.21
CA TRP A 36 6.22 4.10 -1.01
C TRP A 36 6.52 5.49 -1.55
N VAL A 37 5.67 5.99 -2.43
CA VAL A 37 5.82 7.31 -3.07
C VAL A 37 4.66 8.20 -2.65
N LYS A 38 4.97 9.37 -2.10
CA LYS A 38 4.02 10.40 -1.68
C LYS A 38 4.46 11.75 -2.22
N GLY A 39 3.87 12.18 -3.34
CA GLY A 39 4.34 13.36 -4.08
C GLY A 39 5.79 13.20 -4.51
N GLU A 40 6.68 14.06 -4.01
CA GLU A 40 8.13 14.02 -4.30
C GLU A 40 8.92 13.14 -3.30
N GLN A 41 8.28 12.66 -2.24
CA GLN A 41 8.92 11.83 -1.22
C GLN A 41 8.86 10.35 -1.58
N VAL A 42 10.00 9.66 -1.46
CA VAL A 42 10.13 8.23 -1.70
C VAL A 42 10.68 7.57 -0.45
N PHE A 43 9.97 6.57 0.07
CA PHE A 43 10.37 5.81 1.25
C PHE A 43 10.54 4.33 0.87
N PRO A 44 11.71 3.73 1.09
CA PRO A 44 11.86 2.29 0.90
C PRO A 44 10.97 1.53 1.88
N LEU A 45 10.27 0.52 1.39
CA LEU A 45 9.62 -0.47 2.25
C LEU A 45 10.65 -1.51 2.65
N GLU A 46 10.57 -2.00 3.89
CA GLU A 46 11.47 -3.03 4.40
C GLU A 46 10.70 -4.27 4.83
N PRO A 47 11.18 -5.48 4.51
CA PRO A 47 10.63 -6.70 5.05
C PRO A 47 10.87 -6.73 6.58
N GLY A 48 9.85 -7.10 7.34
CA GLY A 48 9.96 -7.24 8.80
C GLY A 48 9.52 -6.02 9.64
N ALA A 49 9.01 -4.94 9.03
CA ALA A 49 8.58 -3.75 9.77
C ALA A 49 7.37 -3.95 10.71
N ALA A 50 6.71 -5.12 10.67
CA ALA A 50 5.52 -5.42 11.47
C ALA A 50 5.55 -6.83 12.10
N GLY A 51 6.54 -7.10 12.96
CA GLY A 51 6.57 -8.34 13.76
C GLY A 51 6.76 -9.63 12.96
N SER A 52 7.21 -9.53 11.70
CA SER A 52 7.52 -10.68 10.85
C SER A 52 8.98 -11.08 11.03
N GLU A 53 9.22 -12.37 11.28
CA GLU A 53 10.58 -12.94 11.36
C GLU A 53 11.26 -13.05 9.99
N TYR A 54 10.53 -12.74 8.92
CA TYR A 54 11.01 -12.80 7.56
C TYR A 54 12.10 -11.73 7.31
N ARG A 55 13.30 -12.20 6.98
CA ARG A 55 14.50 -11.38 6.69
C ARG A 55 14.97 -11.49 5.24
N GLY A 56 14.16 -12.10 4.37
CA GLY A 56 14.46 -12.25 2.95
C GLY A 56 14.11 -10.98 2.15
N HIS A 57 14.15 -11.09 0.83
CA HIS A 57 13.78 -10.01 -0.10
C HIS A 57 12.27 -9.99 -0.35
N PHE A 58 11.74 -8.91 -0.93
CA PHE A 58 10.36 -8.94 -1.40
C PHE A 58 10.21 -9.84 -2.63
N GLY A 59 8.96 -10.16 -2.94
CA GLY A 59 8.56 -10.86 -4.15
C GLY A 59 7.20 -10.37 -4.63
N TRP A 60 6.86 -10.70 -5.86
CA TRP A 60 5.50 -10.62 -6.40
C TRP A 60 5.36 -11.60 -7.55
N GLY A 61 4.12 -11.93 -7.86
CA GLY A 61 3.75 -12.85 -8.94
C GLY A 61 3.88 -14.32 -8.62
N GLN A 62 4.16 -14.67 -7.37
CA GLN A 62 4.19 -16.04 -6.85
C GLN A 62 3.52 -16.08 -5.48
N ALA A 63 2.85 -17.18 -5.14
CA ALA A 63 2.23 -17.38 -3.83
C ALA A 63 3.25 -17.90 -2.81
N ASP A 64 4.24 -17.06 -2.49
CA ASP A 64 5.36 -17.37 -1.60
C ASP A 64 5.48 -16.40 -0.41
N GLU A 65 6.38 -16.73 0.51
CA GLU A 65 6.62 -15.92 1.70
C GLU A 65 7.15 -14.51 1.37
N ALA A 66 7.91 -14.36 0.28
CA ALA A 66 8.45 -13.07 -0.17
C ALA A 66 7.33 -12.12 -0.63
N THR A 67 6.33 -12.65 -1.32
CA THR A 67 5.15 -11.92 -1.77
C THR A 67 4.22 -11.59 -0.61
N MET A 68 4.07 -12.51 0.36
CA MET A 68 3.33 -12.22 1.59
C MET A 68 4.02 -11.13 2.42
N ALA A 69 5.35 -11.17 2.53
CA ALA A 69 6.12 -10.13 3.22
C ALA A 69 5.93 -8.74 2.58
N LEU A 70 5.87 -8.68 1.24
CA LEU A 70 5.54 -7.44 0.54
C LEU A 70 4.13 -6.95 0.87
N ALA A 71 3.14 -7.85 0.87
CA ALA A 71 1.76 -7.51 1.22
C ALA A 71 1.66 -6.92 2.64
N GLN A 72 2.33 -7.56 3.59
CA GLN A 72 2.41 -7.12 4.98
C GLN A 72 3.09 -5.76 5.13
N ALA A 73 4.19 -5.52 4.41
CA ALA A 73 4.91 -4.24 4.46
C ALA A 73 4.05 -3.08 3.89
N ILE A 74 3.36 -3.31 2.78
CA ILE A 74 2.43 -2.33 2.19
C ILE A 74 1.31 -2.00 3.18
N VAL A 75 0.68 -3.02 3.77
CA VAL A 75 -0.42 -2.84 4.73
C VAL A 75 0.05 -2.19 6.01
N ALA A 76 1.21 -2.56 6.54
CA ALA A 76 1.80 -1.89 7.70
C ALA A 76 2.00 -0.39 7.43
N ARG A 77 2.46 -0.03 6.22
CA ARG A 77 2.59 1.37 5.83
C ARG A 77 1.23 2.06 5.70
N LEU A 78 0.21 1.39 5.15
CA LEU A 78 -1.16 1.89 5.10
C LEU A 78 -1.72 2.18 6.51
N VAL A 79 -1.41 1.35 7.51
CA VAL A 79 -1.79 1.59 8.91
C VAL A 79 -1.07 2.82 9.48
N VAL A 80 0.23 2.96 9.22
CA VAL A 80 1.04 4.12 9.67
C VAL A 80 0.53 5.43 9.07
N GLU A 81 0.12 5.42 7.81
CA GLU A 81 -0.50 6.58 7.15
C GLU A 81 -1.97 6.80 7.56
N GLY A 82 -2.53 5.97 8.44
CA GLY A 82 -3.92 6.09 8.91
C GLY A 82 -4.98 5.74 7.86
N LEU A 83 -4.58 5.10 6.76
CA LEU A 83 -5.46 4.77 5.64
C LEU A 83 -6.28 3.50 5.90
N ILE A 84 -5.77 2.59 6.73
CA ILE A 84 -6.50 1.39 7.18
C ILE A 84 -6.38 1.21 8.69
N SER A 85 -7.42 0.66 9.32
CA SER A 85 -7.38 0.32 10.75
C SER A 85 -6.42 -0.85 11.01
N PRO A 86 -5.63 -0.82 12.11
CA PRO A 86 -4.70 -1.90 12.45
C PRO A 86 -5.40 -3.25 12.66
N GLU A 87 -6.65 -3.24 13.14
CA GLU A 87 -7.47 -4.44 13.34
C GLU A 87 -7.75 -5.19 12.04
N ARG A 88 -7.75 -4.48 10.91
CA ARG A 88 -7.99 -5.05 9.58
C ARG A 88 -6.69 -5.41 8.86
N ALA A 89 -5.53 -5.03 9.39
CA ALA A 89 -4.24 -5.16 8.70
C ALA A 89 -3.97 -6.59 8.23
N VAL A 90 -4.10 -7.58 9.12
CA VAL A 90 -3.85 -8.99 8.77
C VAL A 90 -4.76 -9.46 7.63
N SER A 91 -6.06 -9.20 7.72
CA SER A 91 -7.02 -9.57 6.66
C SER A 91 -6.73 -8.86 5.34
N ARG A 92 -6.32 -7.58 5.38
CA ARG A 92 -5.97 -6.82 4.17
C ARG A 92 -4.66 -7.29 3.55
N ALA A 93 -3.69 -7.72 4.35
CA ALA A 93 -2.43 -8.26 3.84
C ALA A 93 -2.66 -9.58 3.08
N VAL A 94 -3.47 -10.48 3.65
CA VAL A 94 -3.85 -11.73 2.98
C VAL A 94 -4.60 -11.45 1.68
N TYR A 95 -5.59 -10.56 1.71
CA TYR A 95 -6.32 -10.18 0.50
C TYR A 95 -5.42 -9.57 -0.57
N LEU A 96 -4.54 -8.63 -0.20
CA LEU A 96 -3.60 -7.99 -1.12
C LEU A 96 -2.64 -9.01 -1.74
N HIS A 97 -2.17 -9.98 -0.95
CA HIS A 97 -1.37 -11.09 -1.43
C HIS A 97 -2.13 -11.91 -2.48
N ASP A 98 -3.25 -12.52 -2.08
CA ASP A 98 -3.97 -13.50 -2.90
C ASP A 98 -4.59 -12.88 -4.16
N GLU A 99 -5.13 -11.67 -4.04
CA GLU A 99 -5.92 -11.06 -5.12
C GLU A 99 -5.13 -10.13 -6.04
N VAL A 100 -4.00 -9.59 -5.58
CA VAL A 100 -3.23 -8.61 -6.36
C VAL A 100 -1.82 -9.12 -6.61
N LEU A 101 -1.02 -9.29 -5.56
CA LEU A 101 0.42 -9.45 -5.70
C LEU A 101 0.80 -10.78 -6.35
N VAL A 102 0.10 -11.88 -6.03
CA VAL A 102 0.32 -13.20 -6.66
C VAL A 102 -0.02 -13.19 -8.16
N LYS A 103 -0.89 -12.29 -8.60
CA LYS A 103 -1.38 -12.21 -9.99
C LYS A 103 -0.56 -11.23 -10.85
N LEU A 104 0.35 -10.46 -10.25
CA LEU A 104 1.29 -9.63 -11.01
C LEU A 104 2.29 -10.54 -11.74
N PRO A 105 2.79 -10.19 -12.93
CA PRO A 105 3.88 -10.95 -13.51
C PRO A 105 5.17 -10.69 -12.73
N ALA A 106 5.77 -11.79 -12.28
CA ALA A 106 7.04 -11.78 -11.57
C ALA A 106 8.15 -11.25 -12.48
N GLY A 107 9.08 -10.49 -11.91
CA GLY A 107 10.24 -10.02 -12.64
C GLY A 107 10.02 -8.73 -13.44
N GLU A 108 8.87 -8.08 -13.30
CA GLU A 108 8.57 -6.81 -13.97
C GLU A 108 8.38 -5.65 -12.97
N HIS A 109 8.64 -4.44 -13.45
CA HIS A 109 8.44 -3.22 -12.69
C HIS A 109 6.96 -2.83 -12.67
N TYR A 110 6.40 -2.65 -11.49
CA TYR A 110 4.99 -2.28 -11.30
C TYR A 110 4.84 -0.97 -10.55
N ASP A 111 3.78 -0.24 -10.87
CA ASP A 111 3.28 0.85 -10.06
C ASP A 111 1.88 0.49 -9.56
N LEU A 112 1.73 0.42 -8.24
CA LEU A 112 0.48 0.15 -7.56
C LEU A 112 -0.03 1.47 -6.98
N HIS A 113 -0.96 2.10 -7.68
CA HIS A 113 -1.62 3.30 -7.19
C HIS A 113 -2.50 3.00 -5.99
N LEU A 114 -2.42 3.83 -4.94
CA LEU A 114 -3.25 3.66 -3.76
C LEU A 114 -4.75 3.84 -4.05
N SER A 115 -5.12 4.64 -5.06
CA SER A 115 -6.51 4.74 -5.54
C SER A 115 -7.10 3.38 -5.92
N TYR A 116 -6.28 2.49 -6.52
CA TYR A 116 -6.70 1.14 -6.85
C TYR A 116 -6.86 0.27 -5.60
N LEU A 117 -5.91 0.35 -4.67
CA LEU A 117 -6.01 -0.35 -3.38
C LEU A 117 -7.23 0.12 -2.56
N ARG A 118 -7.60 1.40 -2.64
CA ARG A 118 -8.83 1.93 -2.03
C ARG A 118 -10.08 1.24 -2.58
N LEU A 119 -10.14 1.03 -3.89
CA LEU A 119 -11.27 0.33 -4.53
C LEU A 119 -11.38 -1.13 -4.07
N LEU A 120 -10.22 -1.79 -3.90
CA LEU A 120 -10.13 -3.17 -3.44
C LEU A 120 -10.50 -3.32 -1.95
N PHE A 121 -10.04 -2.39 -1.11
CA PHE A 121 -10.31 -2.45 0.31
C PHE A 121 -11.70 -1.91 0.69
N GLY A 122 -12.32 -1.09 -0.15
CA GLY A 122 -13.60 -0.44 0.11
C GLY A 122 -13.47 0.71 1.11
N GLU A 123 -14.35 1.72 1.02
CA GLU A 123 -14.31 2.92 1.87
C GLU A 123 -14.65 2.64 3.35
N ASP A 124 -15.16 1.45 3.68
CA ASP A 124 -15.27 0.99 5.07
C ASP A 124 -15.35 -0.53 5.20
N GLY A 125 -14.23 -1.24 4.96
CA GLY A 125 -14.08 -2.56 5.57
C GLY A 125 -14.81 -3.74 4.95
N VAL A 126 -15.83 -3.52 4.14
CA VAL A 126 -16.60 -4.62 3.53
C VAL A 126 -15.95 -4.98 2.19
N PRO A 127 -15.32 -6.15 2.04
CA PRO A 127 -14.96 -6.65 0.72
C PRO A 127 -16.24 -6.76 -0.11
N ARG A 128 -16.25 -6.18 -1.31
CA ARG A 128 -17.41 -6.31 -2.20
C ARG A 128 -17.51 -7.76 -2.69
N PRO A 129 -18.72 -8.35 -2.69
CA PRO A 129 -18.96 -9.72 -3.14
C PRO A 129 -18.74 -9.89 -4.64
#